data_AF-A0A7C3Z6N2-F1
#
_entry.id   AF-A0A7C3Z6N2-F1
#
_cell.length_a   1.000
_cell.length_b   1.000
_cell.length_c   1.000
_cell.angle_alpha   90.00
_cell.angle_beta   90.00
_cell.angle_gamma   90.00
#
_symmetry.space_group_name_H-M   'P 1'
#
loop_
_entity.id
_entity.type
_entity.pdbx_description
1 polymer ?
#
loop_
_entity_poly.entity_id
_entity_poly.type
_entity_poly.pdbx_seq_one_letter_code
_entity_poly.pdbx_strand_id
1 'polypeptide(L)'
;MNNKQSDLQFSVKIIQASAGTGKTYRLTREFINLLTPENVLETVKRFIAITFSEKAACEMRMRILEAIMREIAPNLSDETRLELE
;
A
#
# COMPACT_ATOMS: atom_id res chain seq x y z
N MET A 1 -8.31 -7.11 -39.26
CA MET A 1 -8.79 -6.99 -37.87
C MET A 1 -7.66 -7.41 -36.96
N ASN A 2 -6.87 -6.45 -36.44
CA ASN A 2 -5.67 -6.77 -35.67
C ASN A 2 -6.03 -6.92 -34.19
N ASN A 3 -5.98 -8.16 -33.74
CA ASN A 3 -6.15 -8.57 -32.35
C ASN A 3 -4.93 -8.08 -31.55
N LYS A 4 -4.97 -6.85 -31.02
CA LYS A 4 -3.99 -6.38 -30.03
C LYS A 4 -4.31 -7.07 -28.71
N GLN A 5 -3.79 -8.28 -28.56
CA GLN A 5 -3.62 -8.91 -27.27
C GLN A 5 -2.66 -8.00 -26.49
N SER A 6 -3.19 -7.19 -25.58
CA SER A 6 -2.38 -6.30 -24.75
C SER A 6 -1.52 -7.18 -23.84
N ASP A 7 -0.23 -7.27 -24.12
CA ASP A 7 0.74 -7.85 -23.19
C ASP A 7 0.63 -7.08 -21.87
N LEU A 8 -0.02 -7.70 -20.88
CA LEU A 8 -0.09 -7.17 -19.53
C LEU A 8 1.34 -7.17 -18.99
N GLN A 9 1.97 -6.00 -18.99
CA GLN A 9 3.33 -5.83 -18.54
C GLN A 9 3.38 -6.02 -17.03
N PHE A 10 3.80 -7.21 -16.59
CA PHE A 10 3.94 -7.56 -15.19
C PHE A 10 5.35 -7.22 -14.71
N SER A 11 5.46 -6.46 -13.61
CA SER A 11 6.72 -6.10 -12.97
C SER A 11 6.83 -6.77 -11.61
N VAL A 12 7.99 -7.38 -11.33
CA VAL A 12 8.28 -8.06 -10.07
C VAL A 12 9.43 -7.38 -9.37
N LYS A 13 9.24 -7.06 -8.07
CA LYS A 13 10.31 -6.60 -7.18
C LYS A 13 10.46 -7.59 -6.02
N ILE A 14 11.63 -8.22 -5.93
CA ILE A 14 11.96 -9.15 -4.84
C ILE A 14 12.79 -8.40 -3.80
N ILE A 15 12.33 -8.40 -2.55
CA ILE A 15 13.06 -7.81 -1.42
C ILE A 15 13.52 -8.94 -0.50
N GLN A 16 14.82 -9.22 -0.50
CA GLN A 16 15.43 -10.15 0.44
C GLN A 16 15.70 -9.45 1.78
N ALA A 17 15.43 -10.14 2.88
CA ALA A 17 15.62 -9.59 4.22
C ALA A 17 15.66 -10.69 5.31
N SER A 18 16.63 -10.59 6.21
CA SER A 18 16.86 -11.55 7.29
C SER A 18 15.95 -11.30 8.50
N ALA A 19 16.03 -12.14 9.53
CA ALA A 19 15.36 -11.89 10.81
C ALA A 19 15.84 -10.55 11.41
N GLY A 20 14.92 -9.78 12.01
CA GLY A 20 15.25 -8.50 12.66
C GLY A 20 15.57 -7.32 11.74
N THR A 21 15.62 -7.48 10.41
CA THR A 21 16.05 -6.41 9.49
C THR A 21 14.93 -5.46 9.04
N GLY A 22 13.81 -5.38 9.78
CA GLY A 22 12.73 -4.44 9.47
C GLY A 22 11.91 -4.75 8.20
N LYS A 23 11.71 -6.04 7.86
CA LYS A 23 10.92 -6.47 6.68
C LYS A 23 9.57 -5.77 6.55
N THR A 24 8.76 -5.87 7.60
CA THR A 24 7.42 -5.29 7.64
C THR A 24 7.49 -3.78 7.51
N TYR A 25 8.45 -3.13 8.18
CA TYR A 25 8.66 -1.69 8.07
C TYR A 25 8.98 -1.27 6.63
N ARG A 26 9.88 -1.98 5.94
CA ARG A 26 10.22 -1.70 4.54
C ARG A 26 9.01 -1.87 3.62
N LEU A 27 8.23 -2.93 3.78
CA LEU A 27 7.00 -3.12 2.98
C LEU A 27 5.97 -2.02 3.23
N THR A 28 5.75 -1.62 4.49
CA THR A 28 4.89 -0.48 4.81
C THR A 28 5.38 0.81 4.15
N ARG A 29 6.69 1.10 4.19
CA ARG A 29 7.24 2.30 3.53
C ARG A 29 7.09 2.27 2.02
N GLU A 30 7.35 1.14 1.39
CA GLU A 30 7.15 0.97 -0.06
C GLU A 30 5.69 1.19 -0.45
N PHE A 31 4.74 0.70 0.36
CA PHE A 31 3.31 0.97 0.15
C PHE A 31 2.98 2.45 0.26
N ILE A 32 3.42 3.13 1.34
CA ILE A 32 3.15 4.56 1.54
C ILE A 32 3.73 5.41 0.42
N ASN A 33 4.91 5.07 -0.09
CA ASN A 33 5.53 5.77 -1.22
C ASN A 33 4.73 5.67 -2.53
N LEU A 34 3.77 4.76 -2.64
CA LEU A 34 2.88 4.62 -3.80
C LEU A 34 1.64 5.51 -3.69
N LEU A 35 1.35 6.05 -2.50
CA LEU A 35 0.19 6.89 -2.24
C LEU A 35 0.52 8.35 -2.51
N THR A 36 -0.42 9.06 -3.12
CA THR A 36 -0.43 10.53 -3.16
C THR A 36 -1.76 11.04 -2.59
N PRO A 37 -1.82 12.29 -2.08
CA PRO A 37 -3.07 12.86 -1.56
C PRO A 37 -4.23 12.77 -2.56
N GLU A 38 -3.94 12.94 -3.85
CA GLU A 38 -4.93 12.98 -4.93
C GLU A 38 -5.50 11.60 -5.30
N ASN A 39 -4.79 10.51 -4.96
CA ASN A 39 -5.14 9.15 -5.38
C ASN A 39 -5.27 8.15 -4.24
N VAL A 40 -5.14 8.59 -2.98
CA VAL A 40 -5.00 7.69 -1.82
C VAL A 40 -6.10 6.62 -1.76
N LEU A 41 -7.35 7.00 -1.96
CA LEU A 41 -8.51 6.10 -1.90
C LEU A 41 -8.48 5.05 -3.03
N GLU A 42 -8.23 5.50 -4.26
CA GLU A 42 -8.15 4.62 -5.43
C GLU A 42 -6.98 3.64 -5.33
N THR A 43 -5.83 4.14 -4.87
CA THR A 43 -4.63 3.31 -4.70
C THR A 43 -4.86 2.27 -3.62
N VAL A 44 -5.32 2.65 -2.42
CA VAL A 44 -5.58 1.69 -1.32
C VAL A 44 -6.55 0.59 -1.76
N LYS A 45 -7.63 0.91 -2.48
CA LYS A 45 -8.62 -0.07 -2.98
C LYS A 45 -8.07 -1.07 -3.99
N ARG A 46 -6.95 -0.75 -4.67
CA ARG A 46 -6.33 -1.60 -5.71
C ARG A 46 -5.22 -2.49 -5.19
N PHE A 47 -4.81 -2.34 -3.92
CA PHE A 47 -3.74 -3.13 -3.33
C PHE A 47 -4.25 -4.32 -2.55
N ILE A 48 -3.52 -5.43 -2.66
CA ILE A 48 -3.72 -6.63 -1.86
C ILE A 48 -2.41 -6.95 -1.14
N ALA A 49 -2.45 -7.00 0.18
CA ALA A 49 -1.35 -7.46 1.01
C ALA A 49 -1.68 -8.88 1.53
N ILE A 50 -0.75 -9.81 1.35
CA ILE A 50 -0.90 -11.21 1.78
C ILE A 50 0.22 -11.54 2.77
N THR A 51 -0.14 -12.14 3.89
CA THR A 51 0.80 -12.55 4.95
C THR A 51 0.54 -13.99 5.38
N PHE A 52 1.53 -14.63 6.01
CA PHE A 52 1.41 -16.01 6.48
C PHE A 52 0.41 -16.20 7.63
N SER A 53 0.20 -15.18 8.46
CA SER A 53 -0.73 -15.25 9.60
C SER A 53 -1.65 -14.05 9.66
N GLU A 54 -2.82 -14.25 10.28
CA GLU A 54 -3.81 -13.20 10.56
C GLU A 54 -3.21 -12.09 11.43
N LYS A 55 -2.45 -12.45 12.47
CA LYS A 55 -1.78 -11.48 13.33
C LYS A 55 -0.84 -10.56 12.55
N ALA A 56 -0.06 -11.11 11.62
CA ALA A 56 0.82 -10.31 10.77
C ALA A 56 0.04 -9.41 9.79
N ALA A 57 -1.10 -9.89 9.28
CA ALA A 57 -1.98 -9.08 8.43
C ALA A 57 -2.55 -7.88 9.22
N CYS A 58 -3.06 -8.13 10.43
CA CYS A 58 -3.62 -7.10 11.30
C CYS A 58 -2.57 -6.07 11.69
N GLU A 59 -1.36 -6.51 12.06
CA GLU A 59 -0.23 -5.63 12.37
C GLU A 59 0.18 -4.79 11.16
N MET A 60 0.28 -5.38 9.97
CA MET A 60 0.62 -4.64 8.74
C MET A 60 -0.45 -3.59 8.40
N ARG A 61 -1.74 -3.95 8.53
CA ARG A 61 -2.86 -3.02 8.32
C ARG A 61 -2.79 -1.82 9.25
N MET A 62 -2.58 -2.06 10.56
CA MET A 62 -2.50 -1.00 11.56
C MET A 62 -1.33 -0.04 11.27
N ARG A 63 -0.14 -0.57 10.96
CA ARG A 63 1.03 0.23 10.59
C ARG A 63 0.81 1.09 9.35
N ILE A 64 0.11 0.54 8.34
CA ILE A 64 -0.23 1.27 7.12
C ILE A 64 -1.21 2.41 7.45
N LEU A 65 -2.28 2.12 8.18
CA LEU A 65 -3.29 3.12 8.54
C LEU A 65 -2.66 4.27 9.35
N GLU A 66 -1.85 3.95 10.35
CA GLU A 66 -1.12 4.95 11.15
C GLU A 66 -0.20 5.82 10.28
N ALA A 67 0.50 5.24 9.31
CA ALA A 67 1.37 5.98 8.41
C ALA A 67 0.57 6.88 7.47
N ILE A 68 -0.58 6.43 6.94
CA ILE A 68 -1.48 7.27 6.13
C ILE A 68 -1.98 8.46 6.96
N MET A 69 -2.47 8.21 8.18
CA MET A 69 -2.98 9.25 9.07
C MET A 69 -1.91 10.29 9.44
N ARG A 70 -0.66 9.86 9.59
CA ARG A 70 0.45 10.76 9.94
C ARG A 70 1.03 11.52 8.74
N GLU A 71 1.19 10.85 7.60
CA GLU A 71 2.01 11.37 6.48
C GLU A 71 1.16 11.90 5.31
N ILE A 72 -0.02 11.33 5.08
CA ILE A 72 -0.88 11.66 3.93
C ILE A 72 -2.08 12.48 4.36
N ALA A 73 -2.79 12.06 5.40
CA ALA A 73 -4.02 12.69 5.87
C ALA A 73 -3.91 14.19 6.16
N PRO A 74 -2.78 14.75 6.66
CA PRO A 74 -2.64 16.20 6.84
C PRO A 74 -2.83 17.03 5.57
N ASN A 75 -2.63 16.44 4.39
CA ASN A 75 -2.73 17.09 3.09
C ASN A 75 -4.00 16.73 2.30
N LEU A 76 -4.92 15.97 2.90
CA LEU A 76 -6.19 15.60 2.27
C LEU A 76 -7.24 16.69 2.46
N SER A 77 -8.18 16.77 1.50
CA SER A 77 -9.42 17.54 1.71
C SER A 77 -10.26 16.88 2.80
N ASP A 78 -11.10 17.68 3.46
CA ASP A 78 -11.96 17.18 4.55
C ASP A 78 -12.94 16.09 4.07
N GLU A 79 -13.38 16.17 2.82
CA GLU A 79 -14.21 15.15 2.15
C GLU A 79 -13.48 13.81 2.06
N THR A 80 -12.22 13.81 1.63
CA THR A 80 -11.42 12.58 1.50
C THR A 80 -11.03 12.00 2.86
N ARG A 81 -10.90 12.83 3.90
CA ARG A 81 -10.64 12.36 5.27
C ARG A 81 -11.78 11.53 5.83
N LEU A 82 -13.03 11.97 5.61
CA LEU A 82 -14.22 11.27 6.13
C LEU A 82 -14.38 9.86 5.53
N GLU A 83 -13.87 9.62 4.32
CA GLU A 83 -13.89 8.30 3.68
C GLU A 83 -12.78 7.34 4.16
N LEU A 84 -11.77 7.85 4.88
CA LEU A 84 -10.68 7.05 5.44
C LEU A 84 -10.94 6.61 6.88
N GLU A 85 -11.92 7.20 7.57
CA GLU A 85 -12.42 6.79 8.90
C GLU A 85 -13.35 5.57 8.82
#